data_AF-A0A351G7T9-F1
#
_entry.id   AF-A0A351G7T9-F1
#
_cell.length_a   1.000
_cell.length_b   1.000
_cell.length_c   1.000
_cell.angle_alpha   90.00
_cell.angle_beta   90.00
_cell.angle_gamma   90.00
#
_symmetry.space_group_name_H-M   'P 1'
#
loop_
_entity.id
_entity.type
_entity.pdbx_description
1 polymer ?
#
loop_
_entity_poly.entity_id
_entity_poly.type
_entity_poly.pdbx_seq_one_letter_code
_entity_poly.pdbx_strand_id
1 'polypeptide(L)'
;MVGTQTQPQLISLDFPEALASLELFPGVWKAAEMLGSLDVKMRHHAMDELLRTDAPRISPLIAYLVATRLLDSDLSLRTRIVEALANVMRRDADGRYAPDAVRSHVISALAYFGDPGILALLDLAIKDSSLIPHINKLLNFSPKAGDCLKNVAGDREKTIEFRRMAIFFIGKIGYVDAASELKRIRNRIETRQEAQKRMPFAPPAAEDSEKELLQEIQKTLAVLRQE
;
A
#
# COMPACT_ATOMS: atom_id res chain seq x y z
N MET A 1 -28.66 52.44 12.16
CA MET A 1 -27.90 52.03 10.97
C MET A 1 -27.41 50.62 11.22
N VAL A 2 -27.99 49.65 10.49
CA VAL A 2 -27.73 48.22 10.68
C VAL A 2 -26.38 47.89 10.05
N GLY A 3 -25.43 47.44 10.87
CA GLY A 3 -24.14 46.96 10.40
C GLY A 3 -24.34 45.73 9.52
N THR A 4 -23.84 45.79 8.29
CA THR A 4 -23.76 44.66 7.37
C THR A 4 -22.92 43.56 8.02
N GLN A 5 -23.59 42.55 8.58
CA GLN A 5 -22.92 41.32 8.97
C GLN A 5 -22.46 40.61 7.69
N THR A 6 -21.18 40.76 7.35
CA THR A 6 -20.51 39.88 6.40
C THR A 6 -20.55 38.47 6.96
N GLN A 7 -21.34 37.61 6.31
CA GLN A 7 -21.37 36.18 6.60
C GLN A 7 -19.92 35.65 6.49
N PRO A 8 -19.39 34.96 7.52
CA PRO A 8 -18.09 34.34 7.40
C PRO A 8 -18.16 33.31 6.29
N GLN A 9 -17.33 33.46 5.25
CA GLN A 9 -17.18 32.45 4.23
C GLN A 9 -16.59 31.21 4.89
N LEU A 10 -17.43 30.19 5.09
CA LEU A 10 -17.04 28.90 5.68
C LEU A 10 -16.05 28.12 4.81
N ILE A 11 -15.90 28.50 3.54
CA ILE A 11 -15.03 27.84 2.56
C ILE A 11 -14.44 28.92 1.66
N SER A 12 -13.15 29.24 1.79
CA SER A 12 -12.40 29.89 0.72
C SER A 12 -12.03 28.81 -0.29
N LEU A 13 -12.74 28.81 -1.42
CA LEU A 13 -12.44 27.91 -2.55
C LEU A 13 -11.21 28.44 -3.30
N ASP A 14 -10.05 28.51 -2.64
CA ASP A 14 -8.76 28.79 -3.28
C ASP A 14 -8.27 27.54 -4.03
N PHE A 15 -9.11 27.05 -4.94
CA PHE A 15 -8.77 25.95 -5.82
C PHE A 15 -8.22 26.55 -7.12
N PRO A 16 -7.08 26.05 -7.64
CA PRO A 16 -6.70 26.28 -9.03
C PRO A 16 -7.92 26.01 -9.94
N GLU A 17 -8.18 26.85 -10.94
CA GLU A 17 -9.41 26.79 -11.76
C GLU A 17 -9.72 25.39 -12.31
N ALA A 18 -8.68 24.62 -12.66
CA ALA A 18 -8.81 23.24 -13.11
C ALA A 18 -9.42 22.30 -12.03
N LEU A 19 -9.04 22.46 -10.77
CA LEU A 19 -9.57 21.70 -9.62
C LEU A 19 -11.04 22.03 -9.38
N ALA A 20 -11.38 23.33 -9.35
CA ALA A 20 -12.75 23.79 -9.15
C ALA A 20 -13.68 23.30 -10.27
N SER A 21 -13.23 23.30 -11.52
CA SER A 21 -14.02 22.82 -12.66
C SER A 21 -14.32 21.32 -12.60
N LEU A 22 -13.37 20.52 -12.12
CA LEU A 22 -13.52 19.06 -12.03
C LEU A 22 -14.45 18.66 -10.88
N GLU A 23 -14.33 19.32 -9.73
CA GLU A 23 -15.24 19.14 -8.58
C GLU A 23 -16.65 19.67 -8.84
N LEU A 24 -16.91 20.29 -9.98
CA LEU A 24 -18.26 20.65 -10.41
C LEU A 24 -18.76 19.78 -11.57
N PHE A 25 -17.96 18.81 -12.03
CA PHE A 25 -18.32 17.94 -13.14
C PHE A 25 -19.29 16.83 -12.68
N PRO A 26 -20.56 16.80 -13.14
CA PRO A 26 -21.55 15.86 -12.62
C PRO A 26 -21.18 14.38 -12.83
N GLY A 27 -20.41 14.07 -13.87
CA GLY A 27 -19.94 12.70 -14.15
C GLY A 27 -18.96 12.17 -13.10
N VAL A 28 -18.07 13.03 -12.58
CA VAL A 28 -17.08 12.64 -11.56
C VAL A 28 -17.79 12.35 -10.24
N TRP A 29 -18.77 13.18 -9.85
CA TRP A 29 -19.56 12.93 -8.65
C TRP A 29 -20.40 11.67 -8.74
N LYS A 30 -21.09 11.46 -9.85
CA LYS A 30 -21.87 10.24 -10.07
C LYS A 30 -20.99 9.00 -9.97
N ALA A 31 -19.79 9.04 -10.56
CA ALA A 31 -18.83 7.96 -10.44
C ALA A 31 -18.35 7.79 -8.98
N ALA A 32 -18.05 8.88 -8.27
CA ALA A 32 -17.65 8.84 -6.87
C ALA A 32 -18.73 8.20 -5.96
N GLU A 33 -20.01 8.53 -6.17
CA GLU A 33 -21.15 7.91 -5.48
C GLU A 33 -21.25 6.41 -5.79
N MET A 34 -21.14 6.05 -7.08
CA MET A 34 -21.19 4.65 -7.53
C MET A 34 -20.05 3.80 -6.97
N LEU A 35 -18.91 4.39 -6.63
CA LEU A 35 -17.78 3.71 -5.97
C LEU A 35 -18.16 3.15 -4.58
N GLY A 36 -19.19 3.72 -3.94
CA GLY A 36 -19.77 3.24 -2.69
C GLY A 36 -20.87 2.17 -2.85
N SER A 37 -21.22 1.79 -4.07
CA SER A 37 -22.32 0.84 -4.33
C SER A 37 -22.02 -0.56 -3.80
N LEU A 38 -23.07 -1.29 -3.41
CA LEU A 38 -22.96 -2.72 -3.09
C LEU A 38 -22.75 -3.58 -4.35
N ASP A 39 -23.09 -3.06 -5.53
CA ASP A 39 -22.88 -3.75 -6.80
C ASP A 39 -21.42 -3.57 -7.27
N VAL A 40 -20.70 -4.69 -7.31
CA VAL A 40 -19.34 -4.80 -7.88
C VAL A 40 -19.24 -4.18 -9.26
N LYS A 41 -20.22 -4.41 -10.15
CA LYS A 41 -20.18 -3.89 -11.52
C LYS A 41 -20.28 -2.37 -11.54
N MET A 42 -21.11 -1.79 -10.68
CA MET A 42 -21.22 -0.34 -10.54
C MET A 42 -19.92 0.28 -10.02
N ARG A 43 -19.25 -0.38 -9.07
CA ARG A 43 -17.95 0.10 -8.56
C ARG A 43 -16.82 0.01 -9.59
N HIS A 44 -16.80 -1.03 -10.42
CA HIS A 44 -15.87 -1.11 -11.55
C HIS A 44 -16.12 0.00 -12.57
N HIS A 45 -17.37 0.23 -12.95
CA HIS A 45 -17.74 1.30 -13.85
C HIS A 45 -17.39 2.68 -13.29
N ALA A 46 -17.64 2.90 -11.99
CA ALA A 46 -17.19 4.11 -11.29
C ALA A 46 -15.68 4.31 -11.41
N MET A 47 -14.90 3.26 -11.17
CA MET A 47 -13.45 3.33 -11.28
C MET A 47 -13.00 3.63 -12.71
N ASP A 48 -13.65 3.05 -13.74
CA ASP A 48 -13.38 3.38 -15.14
C ASP A 48 -13.59 4.87 -15.43
N GLU A 49 -14.73 5.43 -15.00
CA GLU A 49 -15.06 6.85 -15.24
C GLU A 49 -14.11 7.81 -14.50
N LEU A 50 -13.73 7.48 -13.26
CA LEU A 50 -12.78 8.28 -12.49
C LEU A 50 -11.38 8.25 -13.13
N LEU A 51 -10.93 7.10 -13.64
CA LEU A 51 -9.63 6.99 -14.32
C LEU A 51 -9.63 7.65 -15.69
N ARG A 52 -10.73 7.55 -16.44
CA ARG A 52 -10.89 8.20 -17.75
C ARG A 52 -10.76 9.72 -17.66
N THR A 53 -11.15 10.30 -16.54
CA THR A 53 -11.09 11.75 -16.27
C THR A 53 -9.84 12.17 -15.49
N ASP A 54 -8.94 11.23 -15.18
CA ASP A 54 -7.79 11.41 -14.29
C ASP A 54 -8.14 12.05 -12.93
N ALA A 55 -9.40 11.89 -12.50
CA ALA A 55 -9.92 12.58 -11.33
C ALA A 55 -9.16 12.31 -10.03
N PRO A 56 -8.65 11.08 -9.76
CA PRO A 56 -7.84 10.82 -8.57
C PRO A 56 -6.50 11.58 -8.54
N ARG A 57 -5.95 12.00 -9.69
CA ARG A 57 -4.73 12.83 -9.72
C ARG A 57 -5.02 14.31 -9.55
N ILE A 58 -6.26 14.74 -9.78
CA ILE A 58 -6.62 16.15 -9.79
C ILE A 58 -7.32 16.53 -8.48
N SER A 59 -8.37 15.83 -8.04
CA SER A 59 -9.13 16.20 -6.83
C SER A 59 -8.67 15.44 -5.59
N PRO A 60 -8.32 16.14 -4.49
CA PRO A 60 -7.94 15.50 -3.23
C PRO A 60 -9.06 14.63 -2.64
N LEU A 61 -10.31 15.07 -2.79
CA LEU A 61 -11.47 14.31 -2.31
C LEU A 61 -11.64 13.00 -3.08
N ILE A 62 -11.52 13.02 -4.40
CA ILE A 62 -11.60 11.80 -5.22
C ILE A 62 -10.46 10.84 -4.88
N ALA A 63 -9.24 11.35 -4.73
CA ALA A 63 -8.09 10.55 -4.30
C ALA A 63 -8.33 9.89 -2.94
N TYR A 64 -8.88 10.65 -1.99
CA TYR A 64 -9.26 10.13 -0.68
C TYR A 64 -10.34 9.05 -0.79
N LEU A 65 -11.41 9.27 -1.56
CA LEU A 65 -12.48 8.28 -1.75
C LEU A 65 -11.96 6.98 -2.36
N VAL A 66 -11.12 7.06 -3.39
CA VAL A 66 -10.42 5.91 -3.98
C VAL A 66 -9.55 5.22 -2.93
N ALA A 67 -8.79 5.98 -2.14
CA ALA A 67 -7.98 5.43 -1.06
C ALA A 67 -8.83 4.64 -0.07
N THR A 68 -10.00 5.14 0.34
CA THR A 68 -10.92 4.43 1.27
C THR A 68 -11.41 3.07 0.76
N ARG A 69 -11.19 2.74 -0.52
CA ARG A 69 -11.54 1.46 -1.13
C ARG A 69 -10.37 0.46 -1.22
N LEU A 70 -9.19 0.76 -0.65
CA LEU A 70 -8.05 -0.17 -0.65
C LEU A 70 -8.35 -1.56 -0.05
N LEU A 71 -9.37 -1.66 0.81
CA LEU A 71 -9.84 -2.90 1.43
C LEU A 71 -11.11 -3.46 0.75
N ASP A 72 -11.34 -3.13 -0.51
CA ASP A 72 -12.48 -3.65 -1.26
C ASP A 72 -12.53 -5.20 -1.26
N SER A 73 -13.73 -5.78 -1.18
CA SER A 73 -13.89 -7.24 -1.26
C SER A 73 -13.53 -7.79 -2.64
N ASP A 74 -13.67 -6.99 -3.69
CA ASP A 74 -13.33 -7.39 -5.04
C ASP A 74 -11.83 -7.22 -5.31
N LEU A 75 -11.16 -8.33 -5.60
CA LEU A 75 -9.71 -8.36 -5.82
C LEU A 75 -9.31 -7.52 -7.04
N SER A 76 -10.07 -7.63 -8.14
CA SER A 76 -9.79 -6.91 -9.38
C SER A 76 -9.89 -5.40 -9.18
N LEU A 77 -10.91 -4.95 -8.45
CA LEU A 77 -11.06 -3.54 -8.10
C LEU A 77 -9.94 -3.06 -7.18
N ARG A 78 -9.53 -3.84 -6.17
CA ARG A 78 -8.38 -3.50 -5.32
C ARG A 78 -7.10 -3.33 -6.12
N THR A 79 -6.84 -4.19 -7.10
CA THR A 79 -5.71 -4.05 -8.02
C THR A 79 -5.72 -2.69 -8.71
N ARG A 80 -6.85 -2.32 -9.32
CA ARG A 80 -7.01 -1.03 -10.01
C ARG A 80 -6.85 0.17 -9.08
N ILE A 81 -7.35 0.07 -7.84
CA ILE A 81 -7.20 1.11 -6.81
C ILE A 81 -5.73 1.30 -6.44
N VAL A 82 -4.99 0.21 -6.22
CA VAL A 82 -3.55 0.26 -5.91
C VAL A 82 -2.77 0.91 -7.03
N GLU A 83 -3.06 0.56 -8.29
CA GLU A 83 -2.43 1.17 -9.46
C GLU A 83 -2.74 2.67 -9.55
N ALA A 84 -4.01 3.04 -9.38
CA ALA A 84 -4.45 4.43 -9.42
C ALA A 84 -3.76 5.28 -8.36
N LEU A 85 -3.73 4.83 -7.11
CA LEU A 85 -3.08 5.55 -6.01
C LEU A 85 -1.57 5.59 -6.20
N ALA A 86 -0.95 4.52 -6.68
CA ALA A 86 0.48 4.54 -6.99
C ALA A 86 0.79 5.54 -8.12
N ASN A 87 -0.10 5.68 -9.10
CA ASN A 87 0.02 6.66 -10.17
C ASN A 87 -0.12 8.09 -9.62
N VAL A 88 -1.00 8.37 -8.67
CA VAL A 88 -1.05 9.68 -7.96
C VAL A 88 0.32 10.04 -7.35
N MET A 89 1.04 9.06 -6.84
CA MET A 89 2.36 9.26 -6.23
C MET A 89 3.53 9.32 -7.24
N ARG A 90 3.26 9.14 -8.54
CA ARG A 90 4.25 9.15 -9.62
C ARG A 90 4.15 10.42 -10.48
N ARG A 91 5.19 10.65 -11.28
CA ARG A 91 5.15 11.64 -12.36
C ARG A 91 4.32 11.07 -13.51
N ASP A 92 3.53 11.92 -14.17
CA ASP A 92 2.84 11.58 -15.41
C ASP A 92 3.78 11.65 -16.62
N ALA A 93 3.20 11.50 -17.82
CA ALA A 93 3.93 11.56 -19.09
C ALA A 93 4.65 12.91 -19.31
N ASP A 94 4.13 14.00 -18.74
CA ASP A 94 4.73 15.33 -18.80
C ASP A 94 5.77 15.57 -17.70
N GLY A 95 6.06 14.53 -16.90
CA GLY A 95 7.02 14.60 -15.81
C GLY A 95 6.50 15.34 -14.57
N ARG A 96 5.20 15.60 -14.48
CA ARG A 96 4.55 16.36 -13.40
C ARG A 96 3.97 15.44 -12.34
N TYR A 97 4.08 15.86 -11.09
CA TYR A 97 3.38 15.19 -10.00
C TYR A 97 1.93 15.66 -9.91
N ALA A 98 1.06 14.81 -9.36
CA ALA A 98 -0.22 15.26 -8.85
C ALA A 98 -0.02 16.40 -7.83
N PRO A 99 -0.98 17.33 -7.68
CA PRO A 99 -0.89 18.42 -6.73
C PRO A 99 -0.59 17.93 -5.30
N ASP A 100 0.13 18.75 -4.53
CA ASP A 100 0.56 18.39 -3.17
C ASP A 100 -0.62 18.06 -2.25
N ALA A 101 -1.72 18.79 -2.38
CA ALA A 101 -2.95 18.53 -1.64
C ALA A 101 -3.49 17.11 -1.90
N VAL A 102 -3.48 16.66 -3.17
CA VAL A 102 -3.93 15.32 -3.56
C VAL A 102 -3.04 14.25 -2.96
N ARG A 103 -1.73 14.39 -3.13
CA ARG A 103 -0.74 13.42 -2.59
C ARG A 103 -0.80 13.35 -1.08
N SER A 104 -0.97 14.49 -0.40
CA SER A 104 -1.09 14.55 1.05
C SER A 104 -2.30 13.78 1.56
N HIS A 105 -3.45 13.85 0.88
CA HIS A 105 -4.63 13.07 1.24
C HIS A 105 -4.41 11.56 1.08
N VAL A 106 -3.70 11.13 0.03
CA VAL A 106 -3.33 9.72 -0.14
C VAL A 106 -2.41 9.27 0.99
N ILE A 107 -1.39 10.06 1.34
CA ILE A 107 -0.47 9.77 2.46
C ILE A 107 -1.25 9.66 3.78
N SER A 108 -2.15 10.61 4.05
CA SER A 108 -3.00 10.59 5.24
C SER A 108 -3.85 9.33 5.28
N ALA A 109 -4.51 8.95 4.18
CA ALA A 109 -5.29 7.72 4.11
C ALA A 109 -4.43 6.47 4.40
N LEU A 110 -3.24 6.38 3.79
CA LEU A 110 -2.29 5.28 4.03
C LEU A 110 -1.83 5.16 5.49
N ALA A 111 -1.79 6.27 6.23
CA ALA A 111 -1.47 6.26 7.66
C ALA A 111 -2.60 5.66 8.52
N TYR A 112 -3.86 5.81 8.10
CA TYR A 112 -5.03 5.27 8.81
C TYR A 112 -5.27 3.79 8.53
N PHE A 113 -4.87 3.28 7.37
CA PHE A 113 -5.09 1.88 6.98
C PHE A 113 -4.46 0.85 7.93
N GLY A 114 -3.36 1.21 8.60
CA GLY A 114 -2.70 0.37 9.60
C GLY A 114 -2.32 -1.02 9.06
N ASP A 115 -2.25 -1.99 9.98
CA ASP A 115 -1.84 -3.35 9.66
C ASP A 115 -2.78 -4.06 8.67
N PRO A 116 -4.12 -3.96 8.76
CA PRO A 116 -5.02 -4.60 7.79
C PRO A 116 -4.79 -4.15 6.36
N GLY A 117 -4.54 -2.85 6.14
CA GLY A 117 -4.22 -2.34 4.80
C GLY A 117 -2.88 -2.84 4.28
N ILE A 118 -1.85 -2.87 5.12
CA ILE A 118 -0.53 -3.38 4.73
C ILE A 118 -0.62 -4.87 4.39
N LEU A 119 -1.34 -5.67 5.19
CA LEU A 119 -1.59 -7.08 4.89
C LEU A 119 -2.36 -7.28 3.59
N ALA A 120 -3.37 -6.44 3.31
CA ALA A 120 -4.10 -6.49 2.04
C ALA A 120 -3.20 -6.18 0.83
N LEU A 121 -2.24 -5.25 0.98
CA LEU A 121 -1.25 -4.98 -0.06
C LEU A 121 -0.29 -6.15 -0.25
N LEU A 122 0.16 -6.81 0.84
CA LEU A 122 0.99 -8.02 0.73
C LEU A 122 0.24 -9.15 0.02
N ASP A 123 -1.03 -9.38 0.36
CA ASP A 123 -1.89 -10.37 -0.31
C ASP A 123 -1.98 -10.14 -1.82
N LEU A 124 -2.11 -8.87 -2.25
CA LEU A 124 -2.09 -8.50 -3.67
C LEU A 124 -0.74 -8.80 -4.32
N ALA A 125 0.38 -8.44 -3.69
CA ALA A 125 1.71 -8.73 -4.24
C ALA A 125 2.00 -10.23 -4.37
N ILE A 126 1.45 -11.04 -3.46
CA ILE A 126 1.57 -12.51 -3.48
C ILE A 126 0.76 -13.09 -4.65
N LYS A 127 -0.45 -12.57 -4.87
CA LYS A 127 -1.35 -13.03 -5.94
C LYS A 127 -0.93 -12.52 -7.32
N ASP A 128 -0.39 -11.32 -7.39
CA ASP A 128 0.04 -10.67 -8.62
C ASP A 128 1.33 -9.86 -8.40
N SER A 129 2.45 -10.48 -8.80
CA SER A 129 3.77 -9.87 -8.69
C SER A 129 3.95 -8.61 -9.56
N SER A 130 3.10 -8.39 -10.57
CA SER A 130 3.17 -7.18 -11.40
C SER A 130 2.85 -5.91 -10.60
N LEU A 131 2.15 -6.04 -9.47
CA LEU A 131 1.79 -4.93 -8.59
C LEU A 131 2.91 -4.53 -7.62
N ILE A 132 3.99 -5.29 -7.52
CA ILE A 132 5.10 -4.99 -6.61
C ILE A 132 5.61 -3.55 -6.74
N PRO A 133 5.83 -2.97 -7.95
CA PRO A 133 6.28 -1.59 -8.09
C PRO A 133 5.24 -0.56 -7.61
N HIS A 134 3.95 -0.88 -7.70
CA HIS A 134 2.87 -0.01 -7.24
C HIS A 134 2.76 -0.06 -5.72
N ILE A 135 2.76 -1.25 -5.15
CA ILE A 135 2.72 -1.48 -3.71
C ILE A 135 3.96 -0.89 -3.02
N ASN A 136 5.15 -1.11 -3.58
CA ASN A 136 6.39 -0.49 -3.10
C ASN A 136 6.26 1.04 -3.03
N LYS A 137 5.61 1.65 -4.03
CA LYS A 137 5.40 3.10 -4.05
C LYS A 137 4.50 3.54 -2.91
N LEU A 138 3.41 2.83 -2.64
CA LEU A 138 2.48 3.17 -1.55
C LEU A 138 3.09 2.93 -0.18
N LEU A 139 3.77 1.79 0.03
CA LEU A 139 4.40 1.46 1.32
C LEU A 139 5.48 2.47 1.71
N ASN A 140 6.24 3.02 0.74
CA ASN A 140 7.19 4.11 0.99
C ASN A 140 6.56 5.36 1.62
N PHE A 141 5.26 5.55 1.44
CA PHE A 141 4.50 6.66 2.01
C PHE A 141 3.61 6.26 3.20
N SER A 142 3.65 4.99 3.63
CA SER A 142 2.93 4.53 4.81
C SER A 142 3.86 4.56 6.04
N PRO A 143 3.59 5.42 7.04
CA PRO A 143 4.45 5.52 8.23
C PRO A 143 4.54 4.23 9.05
N LYS A 144 3.51 3.38 9.00
CA LYS A 144 3.40 2.14 9.80
C LYS A 144 3.94 0.91 9.07
N ALA A 145 4.34 1.03 7.81
CA ALA A 145 4.77 -0.10 6.99
C ALA A 145 5.99 -0.82 7.59
N GLY A 146 7.01 -0.09 8.04
CA GLY A 146 8.21 -0.71 8.62
C GLY A 146 7.91 -1.64 9.80
N ASP A 147 7.14 -1.15 10.77
CA ASP A 147 6.78 -1.94 11.96
C ASP A 147 5.86 -3.11 11.63
N CYS A 148 4.85 -2.91 10.77
CA CYS A 148 3.96 -3.97 10.36
C CYS A 148 4.72 -5.10 9.62
N LEU A 149 5.56 -4.76 8.65
CA LEU A 149 6.34 -5.75 7.90
C LEU A 149 7.32 -6.50 8.80
N LYS A 150 7.97 -5.81 9.74
CA LYS A 150 8.82 -6.42 10.76
C LYS A 150 8.06 -7.46 11.59
N ASN A 151 6.86 -7.10 12.04
CA ASN A 151 6.00 -8.02 12.80
C ASN A 151 5.57 -9.21 11.95
N VAL A 152 5.15 -8.99 10.71
CA VAL A 152 4.76 -10.07 9.78
C VAL A 152 5.93 -11.01 9.50
N ALA A 153 7.15 -10.51 9.31
CA ALA A 153 8.32 -11.36 9.09
C ALA A 153 8.61 -12.32 10.26
N GLY A 154 8.41 -11.83 11.49
CA GLY A 154 8.63 -12.59 12.73
C GLY A 154 7.49 -13.54 13.12
N ASP A 155 6.27 -13.25 12.68
CA ASP A 155 5.05 -13.98 13.04
C ASP A 155 5.00 -15.38 12.41
N ARG A 156 4.90 -16.41 13.25
CA ARG A 156 4.86 -17.82 12.83
C ARG A 156 3.46 -18.28 12.42
N GLU A 157 2.43 -17.53 12.77
CA GLU A 157 1.05 -17.82 12.35
C GLU A 157 0.80 -17.40 10.90
N LYS A 158 1.63 -16.49 10.36
CA LYS A 158 1.59 -16.10 8.95
C LYS A 158 2.22 -17.17 8.07
N THR A 159 1.64 -17.35 6.89
CA THR A 159 2.16 -18.25 5.88
C THR A 159 3.55 -17.83 5.43
N ILE A 160 4.31 -18.76 4.85
CA ILE A 160 5.68 -18.48 4.44
C ILE A 160 5.74 -17.39 3.36
N GLU A 161 4.75 -17.34 2.47
CA GLU A 161 4.61 -16.36 1.39
C GLU A 161 4.46 -14.94 1.95
N PHE A 162 3.61 -14.75 2.97
CA PHE A 162 3.46 -13.47 3.64
C PHE A 162 4.75 -13.01 4.31
N ARG A 163 5.42 -13.93 5.01
CA ARG A 163 6.68 -13.62 5.70
C ARG A 163 7.78 -13.25 4.69
N ARG A 164 7.91 -14.02 3.60
CA ARG A 164 8.85 -13.75 2.51
C ARG A 164 8.55 -12.42 1.83
N MET A 165 7.28 -12.13 1.52
CA MET A 165 6.90 -10.87 0.90
C MET A 165 7.17 -9.67 1.82
N ALA A 166 6.96 -9.83 3.13
CA ALA A 166 7.30 -8.78 4.09
C ALA A 166 8.81 -8.50 4.15
N ILE A 167 9.64 -9.56 4.17
CA ILE A 167 11.10 -9.46 4.13
C ILE A 167 11.56 -8.80 2.82
N PHE A 168 10.98 -9.20 1.70
CA PHE A 168 11.25 -8.59 0.40
C PHE A 168 10.98 -7.07 0.42
N PHE A 169 9.82 -6.62 0.93
CA PHE A 169 9.52 -5.19 1.01
C PHE A 169 10.39 -4.44 2.03
N ILE A 170 10.78 -5.09 3.14
CA ILE A 170 11.77 -4.51 4.08
C ILE A 170 13.07 -4.16 3.35
N GLY A 171 13.60 -5.10 2.57
CA GLY A 171 14.82 -4.87 1.79
C GLY A 171 14.63 -3.87 0.65
N LYS A 172 13.48 -3.94 -0.05
CA LYS A 172 13.19 -3.07 -1.19
C LYS A 172 13.03 -1.60 -0.81
N ILE A 173 12.43 -1.34 0.35
CA ILE A 173 12.17 0.02 0.86
C ILE A 173 13.35 0.52 1.70
N GLY A 174 14.05 -0.38 2.40
CA GLY A 174 15.17 -0.02 3.26
C GLY A 174 14.77 0.23 4.71
N TYR A 175 13.86 -0.56 5.27
CA TYR A 175 13.48 -0.47 6.68
C TYR A 175 14.56 -1.06 7.61
N VAL A 176 15.60 -0.27 7.89
CA VAL A 176 16.78 -0.69 8.67
C VAL A 176 16.42 -1.16 10.08
N ASP A 177 15.39 -0.59 10.70
CA ASP A 177 14.95 -0.96 12.06
C ASP A 177 14.50 -2.42 12.18
N ALA A 178 14.11 -3.04 11.06
CA ALA A 178 13.74 -4.46 11.03
C ALA A 178 14.95 -5.41 11.05
N ALA A 179 16.18 -4.92 10.85
CA ALA A 179 17.37 -5.76 10.71
C ALA A 179 17.65 -6.63 11.95
N SER A 180 17.42 -6.09 13.15
CA SER A 180 17.60 -6.83 14.40
C SER A 180 16.68 -8.06 14.48
N GLU A 181 15.43 -7.91 14.05
CA GLU A 181 14.44 -8.99 14.01
C GLU A 181 14.80 -10.02 12.92
N LEU A 182 15.22 -9.56 11.74
CA LEU A 182 15.70 -10.45 10.68
C LEU A 182 16.90 -11.30 11.12
N LYS A 183 17.87 -10.71 11.84
CA LYS A 183 19.01 -11.44 12.42
C LYS A 183 18.57 -12.49 13.44
N ARG A 184 17.59 -12.18 14.29
CA ARG A 184 17.01 -13.16 15.23
C ARG A 184 16.35 -14.33 14.51
N ILE A 185 15.57 -14.06 13.46
CA ILE A 185 14.92 -15.10 12.66
C ILE A 185 15.97 -15.97 11.96
N ARG A 186 17.00 -15.36 11.34
CA ARG A 186 18.14 -16.06 10.70
C ARG A 186 18.80 -17.05 11.66
N ASN A 187 19.33 -16.54 12.78
CA ASN A 187 20.08 -17.34 13.75
C ASN A 187 19.25 -18.51 14.31
N ARG A 188 17.94 -18.29 14.47
CA ARG A 188 17.00 -19.31 14.93
C ARG A 188 16.82 -20.43 13.91
N ILE A 189 16.68 -20.09 12.63
CA ILE A 189 16.54 -21.07 11.54
C ILE A 189 17.84 -21.85 11.39
N GLU A 190 19.00 -21.17 11.41
CA GLU A 190 20.31 -21.81 11.31
C GLU A 190 20.58 -22.78 12.47
N THR A 191 20.36 -22.35 13.72
CA THR A 191 20.48 -23.22 14.91
C THR A 191 19.60 -24.47 14.80
N ARG A 192 18.36 -24.32 14.29
CA ARG A 192 17.44 -25.44 14.09
C ARG A 192 17.95 -26.41 13.02
N GLN A 193 18.42 -25.89 11.88
CA GLN A 193 18.98 -26.71 10.80
C GLN A 193 20.23 -27.47 11.26
N GLU A 194 21.10 -26.84 12.05
CA GLU A 194 22.27 -27.50 12.64
C GLU A 194 21.89 -28.60 13.63
N ALA A 195 20.92 -28.34 14.52
CA ALA A 195 20.43 -29.33 15.47
C ALA A 195 19.81 -30.54 14.76
N GLN A 196 19.06 -30.30 13.68
CA GLN A 196 18.44 -31.35 12.89
C GLN A 196 19.46 -32.22 12.14
N LYS A 197 20.50 -31.62 11.56
CA LYS A 197 21.62 -32.36 10.94
C LYS A 197 22.33 -33.30 11.93
N ARG A 198 22.32 -32.97 13.22
CA ARG A 198 22.90 -33.79 14.30
C ARG A 198 21.93 -34.87 14.82
N MET A 199 20.67 -34.89 14.37
CA MET A 199 19.64 -35.83 14.80
C MET A 199 19.16 -36.69 13.61
N PRO A 200 19.75 -37.88 13.38
CA PRO A 200 19.43 -38.73 12.22
C PRO A 200 17.99 -39.27 12.19
N PHE A 201 17.22 -39.11 13.27
CA PHE A 201 15.84 -39.58 13.40
C PHE A 201 14.80 -38.45 13.37
N ALA A 202 15.21 -37.19 13.24
CA ALA A 202 14.27 -36.08 13.18
C ALA A 202 13.54 -36.10 11.82
N PRO A 203 12.20 -35.97 11.78
CA PRO A 203 11.47 -35.85 10.52
C PRO A 203 12.01 -34.64 9.75
N PRO A 204 12.19 -34.72 8.42
CA PRO A 204 12.70 -33.60 7.62
C PRO A 204 11.81 -32.39 7.91
N ALA A 205 12.43 -31.24 8.15
CA ALA A 205 11.66 -30.01 8.30
C ALA A 205 10.90 -29.76 6.98
N ALA A 206 10.02 -28.77 6.95
CA ALA A 206 9.64 -28.16 5.67
C ALA A 206 10.89 -27.47 5.10
N GLU A 207 11.85 -28.27 4.61
CA GLU A 207 13.23 -27.89 4.33
C GLU A 207 13.27 -26.82 3.25
N ASP A 208 12.40 -26.93 2.25
CA ASP A 208 12.35 -26.01 1.14
C ASP A 208 11.84 -24.62 1.56
N SER A 209 10.72 -24.56 2.30
CA SER A 209 10.10 -23.30 2.69
C SER A 209 10.92 -22.50 3.70
N GLU A 210 11.54 -23.15 4.70
CA GLU A 210 12.43 -22.47 5.65
C GLU A 210 13.75 -22.04 5.01
N LYS A 211 14.26 -22.81 4.05
CA LYS A 211 15.47 -22.45 3.28
C LYS A 211 15.22 -21.26 2.37
N GLU A 212 14.08 -21.21 1.69
CA GLU A 212 13.67 -20.04 0.90
C GLU A 212 13.57 -18.77 1.76
N LEU A 213 12.97 -18.88 2.94
CA LEU A 213 12.88 -17.76 3.88
C LEU A 213 14.28 -17.31 4.34
N LEU A 214 15.17 -18.25 4.67
CA LEU A 214 16.54 -17.94 5.06
C LEU A 214 17.30 -17.20 3.96
N GLN A 215 17.15 -17.64 2.71
CA GLN A 215 17.76 -16.97 1.55
C GLN A 215 17.23 -15.54 1.39
N GLU A 216 15.93 -15.32 1.55
CA GLU A 216 15.33 -13.98 1.45
C GLU A 216 15.85 -13.05 2.58
N ILE A 217 16.00 -13.58 3.79
CA ILE A 217 16.57 -12.85 4.93
C ILE A 217 18.01 -12.45 4.65
N GLN A 218 18.84 -13.39 4.18
CA GLN A 218 20.26 -13.12 3.88
C GLN A 218 20.41 -12.06 2.78
N LYS A 219 19.64 -12.18 1.69
CA LYS A 219 19.59 -11.16 0.63
C LYS A 219 19.20 -9.79 1.18
N THR A 220 18.18 -9.75 2.03
CA THR A 220 17.67 -8.50 2.61
C THR A 220 18.67 -7.85 3.56
N LEU A 221 19.30 -8.63 4.45
CA LEU A 221 20.33 -8.13 5.35
C LEU A 221 21.55 -7.58 4.60
N ALA A 222 21.96 -8.23 3.50
CA ALA A 222 23.02 -7.72 2.64
C ALA A 222 22.64 -6.38 2.00
N VAL A 223 21.41 -6.23 1.49
CA VAL A 223 20.89 -4.96 0.95
C VAL A 223 20.88 -3.85 2.00
N LEU A 224 20.46 -4.18 3.23
CA LEU A 224 20.46 -3.23 4.35
C LEU A 224 21.87 -2.90 4.88
N ARG A 225 22.92 -3.57 4.39
CA ARG A 225 24.30 -3.48 4.88
C ARG A 225 24.42 -3.85 6.36
N GLN A 226 23.63 -4.82 6.79
CA GLN A 226 23.54 -5.31 8.16
C GLN A 226 23.99 -6.77 8.20
N GLU A 227 25.29 -7.03 7.99
CA GLU A 227 25.86 -8.38 8.09
C GLU A 227 25.77 -8.94 9.53
#